data_AF-A0AAD8YXE6-F1
#
_entry.id   AF-A0AAD8YXE6-F1
#
_cell.length_a   1.000
_cell.length_b   1.000
_cell.length_c   1.000
_cell.angle_alpha   90.00
_cell.angle_beta   90.00
_cell.angle_gamma   90.00
#
_symmetry.space_group_name_H-M   'P 1'
#
loop_
_entity.id
_entity.type
_entity.pdbx_description
1 polymer ?
#
loop_
_entity_poly.entity_id
_entity_poly.type
_entity_poly.pdbx_seq_one_letter_code
_entity_poly.pdbx_strand_id
1 'polypeptide(L)'
;MHSSNHIIKFADDTTVVGLINKDNESAYREEVQELVSWCKVNNLYLNVDKTKEMVVDFRRARRDNSPLAINGSSVEIIKNIKFLGVHIAENLTWTLNTSSITQQRLYFLRKLREAHLPSPILTTFYRGTVESILSSCIITWFGNCTTFDRKTLQRIVRTAEKIIEVSLPSITNIYITRCIWKATNIVKDPTHPSHELFTLLPSGRRLTLEQAEKELARIGRKWGTEKAEPLHQRSTWSRVRTEHNCTEHTPSKTHECRGLMHDCTERTPSKTHECRGLMHDCTEHTPSKTHECRGLMHDCTERTPSKTHECRGLMHDCTERTPSKTHECRGLMHDCTERTPSKTHECRGLMHDCTERTPSKTHECRGLMHDCTERTPSKTHECRGLMHDCTERTPSKTHECRGLMHDCTERTPSKTHECRGLMHDCTERTPSKTHECRGLMHDCTERTPSKTHECRGLMHDCTERTPSKTHECRGLMHDCTERTPSKTHECRGLTHNCTERTPSKTHECRGLTHNCTERTPSKTHECRGLTHNCTERTPSKTHECRGLMHDCTEHIQWHAFLPPTHS
;
A
#
# COMPACT_ATOMS: atom_id res chain seq x y z
N MET A 1 -34.89 -17.14 -12.53
CA MET A 1 -34.61 -15.70 -12.80
C MET A 1 -35.66 -15.09 -13.72
N HIS A 2 -36.71 -14.57 -13.10
CA HIS A 2 -37.67 -13.70 -13.77
C HIS A 2 -36.98 -12.43 -14.25
N SER A 3 -37.20 -12.00 -15.49
CA SER A 3 -36.52 -10.82 -16.08
C SER A 3 -36.83 -9.50 -15.37
N SER A 4 -37.84 -9.47 -14.49
CA SER A 4 -38.27 -8.32 -13.70
C SER A 4 -37.61 -8.25 -12.31
N ASN A 5 -36.86 -9.27 -11.91
CA ASN A 5 -36.26 -9.36 -10.59
C ASN A 5 -34.75 -9.18 -10.68
N HIS A 6 -34.17 -8.56 -9.67
CA HIS A 6 -32.74 -8.34 -9.54
C HIS A 6 -32.23 -8.93 -8.24
N ILE A 7 -31.15 -9.71 -8.34
CA ILE A 7 -30.44 -10.23 -7.17
C ILE A 7 -29.11 -9.47 -7.05
N ILE A 8 -28.92 -8.81 -5.92
CA ILE A 8 -27.72 -8.03 -5.59
C ILE A 8 -27.04 -8.74 -4.42
N LYS A 9 -25.79 -9.15 -4.60
CA LYS A 9 -25.00 -9.82 -3.56
C LYS A 9 -23.80 -8.97 -3.16
N PHE A 10 -23.59 -8.82 -1.86
CA PHE A 10 -22.40 -8.21 -1.28
C PHE A 10 -21.92 -9.08 -0.12
N ALA A 11 -20.80 -9.79 -0.30
CA ALA A 11 -20.33 -10.82 0.63
C ALA A 11 -21.43 -11.86 0.96
N ASP A 12 -21.85 -11.95 2.22
CA ASP A 12 -22.92 -12.81 2.72
C ASP A 12 -24.31 -12.18 2.59
N ASP A 13 -24.40 -10.85 2.49
CA ASP A 13 -25.67 -10.15 2.30
C ASP A 13 -26.18 -10.32 0.87
N THR A 14 -27.40 -10.86 0.74
CA THR A 14 -28.10 -11.02 -0.54
C THR A 14 -29.42 -10.28 -0.52
N THR A 15 -29.62 -9.39 -1.49
CA THR A 15 -30.84 -8.59 -1.65
C THR A 15 -31.57 -9.03 -2.90
N VAL A 16 -32.84 -9.39 -2.76
CA VAL A 16 -33.73 -9.69 -3.89
C VAL A 16 -34.69 -8.52 -4.06
N VAL A 17 -34.68 -7.92 -5.23
CA VAL A 17 -35.56 -6.81 -5.61
C VAL A 17 -36.51 -7.31 -6.69
N GLY A 18 -37.82 -7.24 -6.44
CA GLY A 18 -38.84 -7.62 -7.40
C GLY A 18 -39.82 -6.48 -7.67
N LEU A 19 -40.25 -6.33 -8.93
CA LEU A 19 -41.30 -5.39 -9.29
C LEU A 19 -42.68 -6.02 -9.07
N ILE A 20 -43.45 -5.48 -8.13
CA ILE A 20 -44.86 -5.84 -7.95
C ILE A 20 -45.70 -5.10 -9.00
N ASN A 21 -46.35 -5.83 -9.90
CA ASN A 21 -47.16 -5.25 -10.97
C ASN A 21 -48.62 -5.67 -10.84
N LYS A 22 -49.55 -4.71 -10.81
CA LYS A 22 -51.00 -4.95 -10.65
C LYS A 22 -51.34 -5.88 -9.47
N ASP A 23 -50.71 -5.64 -8.31
CA ASP A 23 -50.86 -6.47 -7.10
C ASP A 23 -50.38 -7.92 -7.26
N ASN A 24 -49.68 -8.25 -8.34
CA ASN A 24 -49.06 -9.56 -8.52
C ASN A 24 -47.62 -9.54 -8.01
N GLU A 25 -47.39 -10.23 -6.90
CA GLU A 25 -46.08 -10.44 -6.27
C GLU A 25 -45.51 -11.85 -6.52
N SER A 26 -46.18 -12.68 -7.35
CA SER A 26 -45.82 -14.09 -7.55
C SER A 26 -44.39 -14.25 -8.05
N ALA A 27 -43.96 -13.44 -9.02
CA ALA A 27 -42.61 -13.48 -9.55
C ALA A 27 -41.55 -13.22 -8.47
N TYR A 28 -41.80 -12.29 -7.56
CA TYR A 28 -40.91 -12.01 -6.42
C TYR A 28 -40.87 -13.20 -5.45
N ARG A 29 -42.04 -13.72 -5.08
CA ARG A 29 -42.14 -14.87 -4.14
C ARG A 29 -41.52 -16.14 -4.69
N GLU A 30 -41.73 -16.44 -5.98
CA GLU A 30 -41.12 -17.57 -6.66
C GLU A 30 -39.59 -17.47 -6.66
N GLU A 31 -39.03 -16.29 -6.95
CA GLU A 31 -37.59 -16.07 -6.93
C GLU A 31 -37.00 -16.26 -5.52
N VAL A 32 -37.71 -15.80 -4.48
CA VAL A 32 -37.31 -16.09 -3.08
C VAL A 32 -37.34 -17.59 -2.80
N GLN A 33 -38.35 -18.32 -3.27
CA GLN A 33 -38.43 -19.77 -3.08
C GLN A 33 -37.31 -20.52 -3.83
N GLU A 34 -36.98 -20.10 -5.05
CA GLU A 34 -35.84 -20.62 -5.81
C GLU A 34 -34.52 -20.39 -5.04
N LEU A 35 -34.33 -19.19 -4.49
CA LEU A 35 -33.16 -18.85 -3.69
C LEU A 35 -33.07 -19.72 -2.43
N VAL A 36 -34.19 -19.91 -1.71
CA VAL A 36 -34.25 -20.78 -0.53
C VAL A 36 -33.91 -22.23 -0.89
N SER A 37 -34.43 -22.74 -2.00
CA SER A 37 -34.12 -24.08 -2.49
C SER A 37 -32.64 -24.22 -2.85
N TRP A 38 -32.10 -23.23 -3.56
CA TRP A 38 -30.68 -23.18 -3.92
C TRP A 38 -29.77 -23.17 -2.68
N CYS A 39 -30.10 -22.36 -1.67
CA CYS A 39 -29.36 -22.35 -0.41
C CYS A 39 -29.36 -23.72 0.27
N LYS A 40 -30.52 -24.42 0.30
CA LYS A 40 -30.62 -25.77 0.88
C LYS A 40 -29.73 -26.78 0.14
N VAL A 41 -29.77 -26.79 -1.19
CA VAL A 41 -28.95 -27.71 -2.01
C VAL A 41 -27.44 -27.45 -1.82
N ASN A 42 -27.06 -26.19 -1.59
CA ASN A 42 -25.67 -25.78 -1.41
C ASN A 42 -25.23 -25.74 0.07
N ASN A 43 -26.00 -26.32 0.99
CA ASN A 43 -25.71 -26.35 2.43
C ASN A 43 -25.50 -24.95 3.06
N LEU A 44 -26.23 -23.95 2.54
CA LEU A 44 -26.26 -22.59 3.09
C LEU A 44 -27.51 -22.40 3.95
N TYR A 45 -27.31 -21.89 5.16
CA TYR A 45 -28.40 -21.60 6.09
C TYR A 45 -28.83 -20.14 6.01
N LEU A 46 -30.09 -19.89 5.69
CA LEU A 46 -30.69 -18.55 5.67
C LEU A 46 -31.19 -18.19 7.08
N ASN A 47 -30.70 -17.07 7.61
CA ASN A 47 -31.13 -16.55 8.91
C ASN A 47 -32.39 -15.68 8.71
N VAL A 48 -33.57 -16.25 9.02
CA VAL A 48 -34.86 -15.54 8.87
C VAL A 48 -34.96 -14.34 9.80
N ASP A 49 -34.41 -14.41 11.03
CA ASP A 49 -34.47 -13.31 12.00
C ASP A 49 -33.69 -12.08 11.53
N LYS A 50 -32.60 -12.28 10.78
CA LYS A 50 -31.84 -11.19 10.15
C LYS A 50 -32.42 -10.74 8.81
N THR A 51 -33.27 -11.56 8.17
CA THR A 51 -33.90 -11.23 6.90
C THR A 51 -35.00 -10.20 7.15
N LYS A 52 -35.01 -9.13 6.34
CA LYS A 52 -35.99 -8.05 6.45
C LYS A 52 -36.62 -7.78 5.09
N GLU A 53 -37.91 -7.52 5.10
CA GLU A 53 -38.68 -7.16 3.92
C GLU A 53 -38.99 -5.66 3.97
N MET A 54 -38.77 -4.95 2.87
CA MET A 54 -39.19 -3.55 2.73
C MET A 54 -40.00 -3.39 1.46
N VAL A 55 -41.22 -2.87 1.59
CA VAL A 55 -42.09 -2.60 0.46
C VAL A 55 -42.16 -1.09 0.20
N VAL A 56 -41.79 -0.68 -1.00
CA VAL A 56 -41.85 0.71 -1.46
C VAL A 56 -43.12 0.88 -2.31
N ASP A 57 -44.15 1.51 -1.73
CA ASP A 57 -45.45 1.74 -2.39
C ASP A 57 -45.88 3.22 -2.33
N PHE A 58 -46.00 3.83 -3.52
CA PHE A 58 -46.43 5.22 -3.71
C PHE A 58 -47.90 5.36 -4.11
N ARG A 59 -48.68 4.27 -4.17
CA ARG A 59 -50.11 4.33 -4.46
C ARG A 59 -50.86 5.05 -3.34
N ARG A 60 -51.88 5.85 -3.72
CA ARG A 60 -52.74 6.58 -2.76
C ARG A 60 -53.53 5.64 -1.85
N ALA A 61 -54.00 4.52 -2.40
CA ALA A 61 -54.64 3.45 -1.65
C ALA A 61 -53.63 2.32 -1.47
N ARG A 62 -52.96 2.30 -0.32
CA ARG A 62 -52.08 1.20 0.08
C ARG A 62 -52.93 0.01 0.48
N ARG A 63 -52.49 -1.19 0.11
CA ARG A 63 -53.03 -2.45 0.63
C ARG A 63 -51.99 -3.09 1.54
N ASP A 64 -52.47 -3.79 2.57
CA ASP A 64 -51.60 -4.57 3.43
C ASP A 64 -51.04 -5.74 2.63
N ASN A 65 -49.70 -5.81 2.55
CA ASN A 65 -49.03 -6.94 1.93
C ASN A 65 -48.90 -8.05 2.97
N SER A 66 -49.20 -9.28 2.56
CA SER A 66 -48.98 -10.44 3.44
C SER A 66 -47.48 -10.63 3.65
N PRO A 67 -47.00 -10.83 4.89
CA PRO A 67 -45.57 -11.02 5.13
C PRO A 67 -44.98 -12.16 4.30
N LEU A 68 -43.75 -11.99 3.84
CA LEU A 68 -42.99 -13.07 3.22
C LEU A 68 -42.74 -14.19 4.25
N ALA A 69 -42.95 -15.44 3.84
CA ALA A 69 -42.68 -16.61 4.69
C ALA A 69 -41.51 -17.42 4.11
N ILE A 70 -40.48 -17.67 4.91
CA ILE A 70 -39.32 -18.50 4.56
C ILE A 70 -39.30 -19.70 5.51
N ASN A 71 -39.39 -20.92 4.95
CA ASN A 71 -39.46 -22.17 5.73
C ASN A 71 -40.56 -22.20 6.81
N GLY A 72 -41.67 -21.50 6.59
CA GLY A 72 -42.78 -21.40 7.56
C GLY A 72 -42.64 -20.29 8.61
N SER A 73 -41.49 -19.60 8.66
CA SER A 73 -41.27 -18.44 9.52
C SER A 73 -41.57 -17.14 8.78
N SER A 74 -42.31 -16.23 9.42
CA SER A 74 -42.62 -14.90 8.85
C SER A 74 -41.40 -13.98 8.91
N VAL A 75 -41.10 -13.32 7.79
CA VAL A 75 -40.09 -12.26 7.68
C VAL A 75 -40.66 -10.95 8.22
N GLU A 76 -39.84 -10.17 8.91
CA GLU A 76 -40.24 -8.86 9.45
C GLU A 76 -40.31 -7.82 8.33
N ILE A 77 -41.44 -7.12 8.22
CA ILE A 77 -41.61 -5.97 7.33
C ILE A 77 -41.15 -4.71 8.07
N ILE A 78 -40.22 -3.97 7.47
CA ILE A 78 -39.59 -2.78 8.06
C ILE A 78 -39.83 -1.52 7.22
N LYS A 79 -39.88 -0.37 7.89
CA LYS A 79 -40.07 0.95 7.24
C LYS A 79 -38.77 1.65 6.89
N ASN A 80 -37.66 1.25 7.52
CA ASN A 80 -36.34 1.80 7.27
C ASN A 80 -35.28 0.72 7.50
N ILE A 81 -34.24 0.73 6.67
CA ILE A 81 -33.10 -0.18 6.77
C ILE A 81 -31.81 0.60 6.57
N LYS A 82 -30.75 0.21 7.28
CA LYS A 82 -29.40 0.65 6.96
C LYS A 82 -28.75 -0.39 6.05
N PHE A 83 -28.65 -0.08 4.77
CA PHE A 83 -28.04 -0.96 3.77
C PHE A 83 -26.68 -0.40 3.34
N LEU A 84 -25.61 -1.18 3.55
CA LEU A 84 -24.22 -0.81 3.22
C LEU A 84 -23.82 0.61 3.68
N GLY A 85 -24.31 1.03 4.85
CA GLY A 85 -24.00 2.34 5.43
C GLY A 85 -24.99 3.46 5.09
N VAL A 86 -25.97 3.25 4.21
CA VAL A 86 -26.99 4.23 3.81
C VAL A 86 -28.35 3.86 4.41
N HIS A 87 -29.04 4.83 5.02
CA HIS A 87 -30.41 4.61 5.49
C HIS A 87 -31.41 4.80 4.33
N ILE A 88 -32.13 3.74 4.01
CA ILE A 88 -33.21 3.72 3.01
C ILE A 88 -34.53 3.62 3.77
N ALA A 89 -35.50 4.47 3.42
CA ALA A 89 -36.84 4.46 3.98
C ALA A 89 -37.87 4.01 2.94
N GLU A 90 -38.98 3.40 3.37
CA GLU A 90 -40.06 2.91 2.49
C GLU A 90 -40.67 4.00 1.59
N ASN A 91 -40.58 5.26 2.02
CA ASN A 91 -41.09 6.43 1.32
C ASN A 91 -39.99 7.15 0.51
N LEU A 92 -38.79 6.57 0.46
CA LEU A 92 -37.58 7.14 -0.14
C LEU A 92 -37.25 8.57 0.34
N THR A 93 -37.64 8.92 1.58
CA THR A 93 -37.14 10.13 2.21
C THR A 93 -35.77 9.88 2.82
N TRP A 94 -34.92 10.90 2.74
CA TRP A 94 -33.51 10.79 3.14
C TRP A 94 -33.22 11.46 4.47
N THR A 95 -34.25 11.93 5.19
CA THR A 95 -34.09 12.66 6.46
C THR A 95 -33.41 11.84 7.54
N LEU A 96 -33.72 10.53 7.65
CA LEU A 96 -33.03 9.65 8.59
C LEU A 96 -31.54 9.50 8.21
N ASN A 97 -31.25 9.35 6.92
CA ASN A 97 -29.88 9.29 6.41
C ASN A 97 -29.12 10.58 6.73
N THR A 98 -29.66 11.74 6.37
CA THR A 98 -29.00 13.04 6.55
C THR A 98 -28.86 13.44 8.01
N SER A 99 -29.82 13.11 8.88
CA SER A 99 -29.72 13.34 10.33
C SER A 99 -28.72 12.41 11.03
N SER A 100 -28.61 11.14 10.58
CA SER A 100 -27.60 10.21 11.09
C SER A 100 -26.16 10.64 10.76
N ILE A 101 -25.97 11.41 9.68
CA ILE A 101 -24.66 11.91 9.22
C ILE A 101 -24.14 13.08 10.10
N THR A 102 -24.67 13.31 11.32
CA THR A 102 -24.42 14.56 12.08
C THR A 102 -23.61 14.49 13.38
N GLN A 103 -23.02 15.67 13.67
CA GLN A 103 -22.45 16.25 14.90
C GLN A 103 -21.25 15.60 15.59
N GLN A 104 -21.20 14.28 15.82
CA GLN A 104 -20.13 13.69 16.65
C GLN A 104 -18.72 13.93 16.07
N ARG A 105 -18.60 14.04 14.75
CA ARG A 105 -17.31 14.23 14.07
C ARG A 105 -16.86 15.69 14.03
N LEU A 106 -17.81 16.63 14.06
CA LEU A 106 -17.50 18.05 14.24
C LEU A 106 -16.97 18.32 15.65
N TYR A 107 -17.35 17.52 16.66
CA TYR A 107 -16.77 17.63 17.99
C TYR A 107 -15.26 17.37 17.97
N PHE A 108 -14.79 16.31 17.32
CA PHE A 108 -13.36 16.05 17.18
C PHE A 108 -12.66 17.15 16.38
N LEU A 109 -13.28 17.64 15.30
CA LEU A 109 -12.73 18.77 14.54
C LEU A 109 -12.56 20.03 15.42
N ARG A 110 -13.51 20.32 16.31
CA ARG A 110 -13.41 21.41 17.31
C ARG A 110 -12.28 21.14 18.31
N LYS A 111 -12.17 19.92 18.84
CA LYS A 111 -11.09 19.55 19.78
C LYS A 111 -9.70 19.68 19.17
N LEU A 112 -9.55 19.29 17.90
CA LEU A 112 -8.30 19.45 17.16
C LEU A 112 -7.96 20.93 16.93
N ARG A 113 -8.97 21.77 16.71
CA ARG A 113 -8.78 23.23 16.63
C ARG A 113 -8.40 23.84 17.98
N GLU A 114 -9.03 23.40 19.07
CA GLU A 114 -8.67 23.79 20.45
C GLU A 114 -7.23 23.40 20.79
N ALA A 115 -6.74 22.28 20.25
CA ALA A 115 -5.35 21.85 20.37
C ALA A 115 -4.36 22.63 19.47
N HIS A 116 -4.80 23.75 18.87
CA HIS A 116 -4.01 24.64 18.01
C HIS A 116 -3.35 23.94 16.80
N LEU A 117 -3.98 22.89 16.27
CA LEU A 117 -3.47 22.25 15.06
C LEU A 117 -3.64 23.15 13.84
N PRO A 118 -2.67 23.15 12.91
CA PRO A 118 -2.70 23.99 11.73
C PRO A 118 -3.83 23.59 10.78
N SER A 119 -4.41 24.58 10.09
CA SER A 119 -5.58 24.39 9.20
C SER A 119 -5.43 23.27 8.16
N PRO A 120 -4.26 23.01 7.55
CA PRO A 120 -4.09 21.87 6.63
C PRO A 120 -4.36 20.49 7.26
N ILE A 121 -3.99 20.30 8.53
CA ILE A 121 -4.26 19.06 9.27
C ILE A 121 -5.76 18.94 9.54
N LEU A 122 -6.40 20.04 9.94
CA LEU A 122 -7.85 20.09 10.16
C LEU A 122 -8.64 19.85 8.87
N THR A 123 -8.18 20.38 7.73
CA THR A 123 -8.76 20.10 6.40
C THR A 123 -8.63 18.62 6.04
N THR A 124 -7.47 18.02 6.29
CA THR A 124 -7.24 16.59 6.04
C THR A 124 -8.16 15.72 6.90
N PHE A 125 -8.27 16.06 8.19
CA PHE A 125 -9.20 15.39 9.10
C PHE A 125 -10.64 15.53 8.64
N TYR A 126 -11.08 16.73 8.25
CA TYR A 126 -12.41 16.95 7.70
C TYR A 126 -12.68 16.11 6.45
N ARG A 127 -11.74 16.10 5.49
CA ARG A 127 -11.87 15.29 4.26
C ARG A 127 -12.01 13.80 4.56
N GLY A 128 -11.15 13.28 5.42
CA GLY A 128 -11.12 11.86 5.76
C GLY A 128 -12.29 11.38 6.63
N THR A 129 -12.81 12.24 7.52
CA THR A 129 -13.79 11.80 8.53
C THR A 129 -15.21 12.33 8.32
N VAL A 130 -15.38 13.50 7.69
CA VAL A 130 -16.67 14.17 7.49
C VAL A 130 -17.05 14.15 6.00
N GLU A 131 -16.18 14.64 5.12
CA GLU A 131 -16.45 14.72 3.68
C GLU A 131 -16.58 13.33 3.04
N SER A 132 -15.79 12.35 3.48
CA SER A 132 -15.86 10.95 3.02
C SER A 132 -17.26 10.34 3.23
N ILE A 133 -17.87 10.59 4.38
CA ILE A 133 -19.22 10.11 4.72
C ILE A 133 -20.28 10.90 3.96
N LEU A 134 -20.14 12.23 3.91
CA LEU A 134 -21.05 13.09 3.13
C LEU A 134 -21.04 12.71 1.65
N SER A 135 -19.89 12.33 1.11
CA SER A 135 -19.72 11.91 -0.28
C SER A 135 -20.14 10.46 -0.53
N SER A 136 -20.24 9.65 0.52
CA SER A 136 -20.58 8.23 0.40
C SER A 136 -21.99 8.06 -0.16
N CYS A 137 -22.07 7.38 -1.31
CA CYS A 137 -23.30 7.20 -2.06
C CYS A 137 -24.10 8.49 -2.34
N ILE A 138 -23.48 9.68 -2.28
CA ILE A 138 -24.21 10.97 -2.37
C ILE A 138 -25.04 11.09 -3.66
N ILE A 139 -24.60 10.43 -4.73
CA ILE A 139 -25.28 10.37 -6.02
C ILE A 139 -26.67 9.71 -5.95
N THR A 140 -26.92 8.83 -4.98
CA THR A 140 -28.17 8.07 -4.88
C THR A 140 -29.25 8.85 -4.12
N TRP A 141 -28.86 9.59 -3.09
CA TRP A 141 -29.79 10.18 -2.14
C TRP A 141 -29.89 11.71 -2.20
N PHE A 142 -28.80 12.43 -2.50
CA PHE A 142 -28.80 13.90 -2.39
C PHE A 142 -29.73 14.59 -3.40
N GLY A 143 -29.88 14.03 -4.60
CA GLY A 143 -30.82 14.52 -5.61
C GLY A 143 -32.27 14.56 -5.11
N ASN A 144 -32.64 13.61 -4.25
CA ASN A 144 -33.98 13.43 -3.70
C ASN A 144 -34.16 14.03 -2.30
N CYS A 145 -33.14 14.72 -1.76
CA CYS A 145 -33.23 15.41 -0.47
C CYS A 145 -34.16 16.63 -0.55
N THR A 146 -34.92 16.86 0.52
CA THR A 146 -35.72 18.08 0.68
C THR A 146 -34.84 19.33 0.79
N THR A 147 -35.42 20.51 0.60
CA THR A 147 -34.71 21.78 0.82
C THR A 147 -34.21 21.92 2.25
N PHE A 148 -34.93 21.37 3.21
CA PHE A 148 -34.53 21.31 4.62
C PHE A 148 -33.29 20.44 4.81
N ASP A 149 -33.29 19.21 4.28
CA ASP A 149 -32.16 18.28 4.35
C ASP A 149 -30.89 18.88 3.75
N ARG A 150 -31.01 19.50 2.57
CA ARG A 150 -29.90 20.17 1.88
C ARG A 150 -29.32 21.32 2.70
N LYS A 151 -30.18 22.13 3.34
CA LYS A 151 -29.75 23.21 4.24
C LYS A 151 -29.03 22.65 5.47
N THR A 152 -29.52 21.55 6.05
CA THR A 152 -28.90 20.89 7.20
C THR A 152 -27.49 20.38 6.86
N LEU A 153 -27.32 19.70 5.72
CA LEU A 153 -26.00 19.25 5.25
C LEU A 153 -25.06 20.43 4.95
N GLN A 154 -25.56 21.49 4.30
CA GLN A 154 -24.74 22.66 4.02
C GLN A 154 -24.30 23.37 5.31
N ARG A 155 -25.10 23.35 6.38
CA ARG A 155 -24.69 23.88 7.69
C ARG A 155 -23.51 23.12 8.29
N ILE A 156 -23.41 21.81 8.07
CA ILE A 156 -22.27 20.99 8.52
C ILE A 156 -20.99 21.48 7.84
N VAL A 157 -21.03 21.62 6.52
CA VAL A 157 -19.90 22.15 5.73
C VAL A 157 -19.53 23.55 6.22
N ARG A 158 -20.50 24.46 6.37
CA ARG A 158 -20.28 25.84 6.85
C ARG A 158 -19.70 25.89 8.26
N THR A 159 -20.07 24.94 9.12
CA THR A 159 -19.52 24.85 10.47
C THR A 159 -18.07 24.39 10.43
N ALA A 160 -17.74 23.41 9.59
CA ALA A 160 -16.37 22.97 9.40
C ALA A 160 -15.50 24.08 8.79
N GLU A 161 -15.99 24.82 7.79
CA GLU A 161 -15.30 25.99 7.21
C GLU A 161 -14.90 27.00 8.29
N LYS A 162 -15.82 27.30 9.22
CA LYS A 162 -15.56 28.22 10.34
C LYS A 162 -14.51 27.69 11.32
N ILE A 163 -14.50 26.39 11.61
CA ILE A 163 -13.54 25.78 12.54
C ILE A 163 -12.14 25.73 11.94
N ILE A 164 -12.05 25.44 10.63
CA ILE A 164 -10.80 25.24 9.91
C ILE A 164 -10.21 26.58 9.43
N GLU A 165 -11.04 27.59 9.24
CA GLU A 165 -10.71 28.89 8.64
C GLU A 165 -10.23 28.78 7.18
N VAL A 166 -10.77 27.80 6.45
CA VAL A 166 -10.49 27.56 5.03
C VAL A 166 -11.81 27.37 4.30
N SER A 167 -11.91 27.87 3.06
CA SER A 167 -13.08 27.63 2.22
C SER A 167 -13.17 26.16 1.81
N LEU A 168 -14.35 25.57 1.98
CA LEU A 168 -14.64 24.18 1.62
C LEU A 168 -15.67 24.15 0.48
N PRO A 169 -15.64 23.11 -0.38
CA PRO A 169 -16.67 22.93 -1.40
C PRO A 169 -18.06 22.82 -0.79
N SER A 170 -19.06 23.45 -1.41
CA SER A 170 -20.46 23.29 -0.99
C SER A 170 -20.92 21.84 -1.14
N ILE A 171 -21.92 21.40 -0.36
CA ILE A 171 -22.45 20.04 -0.50
C ILE A 171 -23.03 19.79 -1.90
N THR A 172 -23.59 20.83 -2.51
CA THR A 172 -24.07 20.79 -3.90
C THR A 172 -22.92 20.59 -4.88
N ASN A 173 -21.78 21.25 -4.68
CA ASN A 173 -20.60 21.06 -5.53
C ASN A 173 -20.08 19.63 -5.41
N ILE A 174 -19.97 19.10 -4.18
CA ILE A 174 -19.57 17.71 -3.92
C ILE A 174 -20.49 16.75 -4.67
N TYR A 175 -21.82 16.92 -4.56
CA TYR A 175 -22.79 16.09 -5.28
C TYR A 175 -22.61 16.17 -6.80
N ILE A 176 -22.54 17.37 -7.37
CA ILE A 176 -22.39 17.57 -8.82
C ILE A 176 -21.10 16.89 -9.31
N THR A 177 -19.98 17.11 -8.62
CA THR A 177 -18.70 16.48 -8.96
C THR A 177 -18.80 14.96 -8.93
N ARG A 178 -19.46 14.37 -7.93
CA ARG A 178 -19.64 12.91 -7.84
C ARG A 178 -20.59 12.35 -8.91
N CYS A 179 -21.67 13.06 -9.24
CA CYS A 179 -22.58 12.68 -10.33
C CYS A 179 -21.86 12.66 -11.67
N ILE A 180 -21.12 13.72 -11.97
CA ILE A 180 -20.36 13.81 -13.22
C ILE A 180 -19.29 12.71 -13.27
N TRP A 181 -18.55 12.50 -12.17
CA TRP A 181 -17.55 11.42 -12.07
C TRP A 181 -18.17 10.05 -12.37
N LYS A 182 -19.28 9.70 -11.70
CA LYS A 182 -19.94 8.41 -11.91
C LYS A 182 -20.48 8.25 -13.34
N ALA A 183 -21.15 9.26 -13.88
CA ALA A 183 -21.68 9.22 -15.25
C ALA A 183 -20.55 9.09 -16.29
N THR A 184 -19.44 9.80 -16.09
CA THR A 184 -18.27 9.71 -16.97
C THR A 184 -17.69 8.29 -16.96
N ASN A 185 -17.57 7.67 -15.79
CA ASN A 185 -17.05 6.30 -15.68
C ASN A 185 -17.97 5.26 -16.32
N ILE A 186 -19.29 5.42 -16.18
CA ILE A 186 -20.27 4.55 -16.86
C ILE A 186 -20.15 4.64 -18.38
N VAL A 187 -19.95 5.86 -18.91
CA VAL A 187 -19.82 6.09 -20.36
C VAL A 187 -18.48 5.63 -20.90
N LYS A 188 -17.39 5.76 -20.13
CA LYS A 188 -16.05 5.30 -20.54
C LYS A 188 -15.94 3.77 -20.62
N ASP A 189 -16.79 3.04 -19.91
CA ASP A 189 -16.76 1.58 -19.83
C ASP A 189 -17.96 0.97 -20.59
N PRO A 190 -17.79 0.50 -21.84
CA PRO A 190 -18.84 -0.16 -22.61
C PRO A 190 -19.38 -1.44 -21.95
N THR A 191 -18.63 -2.03 -21.03
CA THR A 191 -19.05 -3.25 -20.31
C THR A 191 -19.87 -2.94 -19.06
N HIS A 192 -19.92 -1.66 -18.66
CA HIS A 192 -20.70 -1.26 -17.49
C HIS A 192 -22.20 -1.50 -17.78
N PRO A 193 -22.96 -2.16 -16.88
CA PRO A 193 -24.38 -2.49 -17.13
C PRO A 193 -25.26 -1.27 -17.42
N SER A 194 -24.89 -0.12 -16.89
CA SER A 194 -25.58 1.16 -17.12
C SER A 194 -25.07 1.93 -18.35
N HIS A 195 -24.10 1.44 -19.12
CA HIS A 195 -23.50 2.15 -20.26
C HIS A 195 -24.56 2.55 -21.28
N GLU A 196 -25.43 1.61 -21.65
CA GLU A 196 -26.53 1.82 -22.59
C GLU A 196 -27.58 2.83 -22.11
N LEU A 197 -27.56 3.18 -20.82
CA LEU A 197 -28.44 4.20 -20.27
C LEU A 197 -27.97 5.62 -20.59
N PHE A 198 -26.72 5.81 -21.05
CA PHE A 198 -26.14 7.12 -21.32
C PHE A 198 -25.79 7.27 -22.81
N THR A 199 -26.51 8.15 -23.50
CA THR A 199 -26.25 8.46 -24.91
C THR A 199 -25.62 9.84 -25.02
N LEU A 200 -24.52 9.96 -25.76
CA LEU A 200 -23.90 11.25 -26.03
C LEU A 200 -24.74 12.00 -27.07
N LEU A 201 -25.21 13.19 -26.73
CA LEU A 201 -25.94 14.05 -27.65
C LEU A 201 -25.05 14.45 -28.83
N PRO A 202 -25.63 14.71 -30.03
CA PRO A 202 -24.88 15.02 -31.26
C PRO A 202 -23.86 16.16 -31.14
N SER A 203 -24.06 17.07 -30.18
CA SER A 203 -23.10 18.13 -29.85
C SER A 203 -21.75 17.65 -29.28
N GLY A 204 -21.64 16.37 -28.89
CA GLY A 204 -20.48 15.79 -28.22
C GLY A 204 -20.24 16.30 -26.79
N ARG A 205 -21.15 17.12 -26.24
CA ARG A 205 -20.94 17.89 -25.00
C ARG A 205 -21.89 17.55 -23.86
N ARG A 206 -22.94 16.76 -24.13
CA ARG A 206 -24.01 16.48 -23.16
C ARG A 206 -24.39 15.02 -23.25
N LEU A 207 -24.61 14.39 -22.11
CA LEU A 207 -25.13 13.04 -22.01
C LEU A 207 -26.63 13.11 -21.73
N THR A 208 -27.42 12.31 -22.42
CA THR A 208 -28.84 12.09 -22.16
C THR A 208 -29.07 10.69 -21.63
N LEU A 209 -29.94 10.61 -20.62
CA LEU A 209 -30.50 9.34 -20.15
C LEU A 209 -31.75 9.02 -20.99
N GLU A 210 -31.57 8.38 -22.15
CA GLU A 210 -32.65 8.15 -23.13
C GLU A 210 -33.83 7.32 -22.56
N GLN A 211 -33.59 6.50 -21.53
CA GLN A 211 -34.64 5.70 -20.89
C GLN A 211 -35.36 6.42 -19.74
N ALA A 212 -34.74 7.43 -19.11
CA ALA A 212 -35.39 8.22 -18.06
C ALA A 212 -36.40 9.22 -18.63
N GLU A 213 -36.12 9.83 -19.78
CA GLU A 213 -37.04 10.79 -20.40
C GLU A 213 -38.31 10.11 -20.95
N LYS A 214 -38.21 8.89 -21.50
CA LYS A 214 -39.38 8.13 -21.98
C LYS A 214 -40.27 7.67 -20.83
N GLU A 215 -39.71 7.20 -19.71
CA GLU A 215 -40.49 6.77 -18.54
C GLU A 215 -41.03 7.96 -17.73
N LEU A 216 -40.26 9.05 -17.54
CA LEU A 216 -40.77 10.28 -16.91
C LEU A 216 -41.85 10.98 -17.75
N ALA A 217 -41.75 10.95 -19.09
CA ALA A 217 -42.81 11.46 -19.98
C ALA A 217 -44.04 10.53 -20.06
N ARG A 218 -43.90 9.25 -19.70
CA ARG A 218 -45.01 8.28 -19.62
C ARG A 218 -45.72 8.37 -18.27
N ILE A 219 -44.98 8.63 -17.19
CA ILE A 219 -45.49 8.88 -15.84
C ILE A 219 -46.16 10.27 -15.79
N GLY A 220 -45.53 11.33 -16.31
CA GLY A 220 -46.09 12.68 -16.30
C GLY A 220 -47.43 12.84 -17.04
N ARG A 221 -47.69 12.03 -18.08
CA ARG A 221 -48.96 12.06 -18.84
C ARG A 221 -50.08 11.21 -18.22
N LYS A 222 -49.76 10.28 -17.32
CA LYS A 222 -50.74 9.36 -16.71
C LYS A 222 -51.23 9.81 -15.33
N TRP A 223 -50.55 10.79 -14.72
CA TRP A 223 -50.75 11.15 -13.31
C TRP A 223 -51.40 12.50 -13.04
N GLY A 224 -51.97 13.20 -14.04
CA GLY A 224 -52.97 14.27 -13.84
C GLY A 224 -52.77 15.19 -12.62
N THR A 225 -51.54 15.64 -12.37
CA THR A 225 -51.20 16.56 -11.28
C THR A 225 -50.72 17.87 -11.87
N GLU A 226 -51.66 18.77 -12.09
CA GLU A 226 -51.38 20.21 -12.04
C GLU A 226 -50.70 20.51 -10.69
N LYS A 227 -49.63 21.31 -10.71
CA LYS A 227 -48.63 21.52 -9.64
C LYS A 227 -47.51 20.47 -9.54
N ALA A 228 -46.85 20.18 -10.66
CA ALA A 228 -45.40 20.19 -10.64
C ALA A 228 -44.95 21.52 -11.26
N GLU A 229 -44.47 22.46 -10.45
CA GLU A 229 -43.74 23.61 -10.98
C GLU A 229 -42.58 23.08 -11.84
N PRO A 230 -42.47 23.48 -13.12
CA PRO A 230 -41.36 23.08 -13.94
C PRO A 230 -40.09 23.68 -13.32
N LEU A 231 -39.12 22.84 -13.00
CA LEU A 231 -37.75 23.25 -12.69
C LEU A 231 -37.15 23.97 -13.90
N HIS A 232 -37.51 25.24 -14.05
CA HIS A 232 -36.87 26.21 -14.93
C HIS A 232 -35.53 26.59 -14.30
N GLN A 233 -34.51 25.76 -14.53
CA GLN A 233 -33.11 26.22 -14.50
C GLN A 233 -32.51 26.14 -15.90
N ARG A 234 -33.17 26.85 -16.83
CA ARG A 234 -32.53 27.41 -18.03
C ARG A 234 -31.84 28.73 -17.65
N SER A 235 -30.74 28.67 -16.89
CA SER A 235 -29.77 29.78 -16.77
C SER A 235 -28.72 29.53 -15.68
N THR A 236 -27.76 28.64 -15.94
CA THR A 236 -26.35 28.74 -15.47
C THR A 236 -25.49 27.64 -16.12
N TRP A 237 -25.80 27.27 -17.36
CA TRP A 237 -24.83 26.60 -18.26
C TRP A 237 -23.95 27.63 -18.99
N SER A 238 -23.68 28.74 -18.32
CA SER A 238 -22.88 29.84 -18.80
C SER A 238 -21.59 29.86 -18.01
N ARG A 239 -20.57 29.21 -18.59
CA ARG A 239 -19.16 29.57 -18.45
C ARG A 239 -18.52 29.24 -17.08
N VAL A 240 -18.28 27.95 -16.86
CA VAL A 240 -17.07 27.49 -16.14
C VAL A 240 -16.35 26.54 -17.09
N ARG A 241 -15.12 26.88 -17.45
CA ARG A 241 -14.23 26.01 -18.22
C ARG A 241 -13.74 24.93 -17.25
N THR A 242 -14.44 23.81 -17.18
CA THR A 242 -13.89 22.58 -16.58
C THR A 242 -13.17 21.84 -17.69
N GLU A 243 -11.87 22.02 -17.79
CA GLU A 243 -11.01 21.10 -18.56
C GLU A 243 -11.05 19.77 -17.80
N HIS A 244 -12.03 18.94 -18.19
CA HIS A 244 -12.40 17.67 -17.53
C HIS A 244 -11.26 16.63 -17.62
N ASN A 245 -10.45 16.76 -18.68
CA ASN A 245 -9.14 16.16 -18.88
C ASN A 245 -8.24 17.19 -19.57
N CYS A 246 -6.96 17.24 -19.21
CA CYS A 246 -5.95 18.02 -19.95
C CYS A 246 -5.34 17.06 -20.97
N THR A 247 -5.72 17.26 -22.24
CA THR A 247 -5.14 16.51 -23.35
C THR A 247 -4.60 17.53 -24.34
N GLU A 248 -3.28 17.64 -24.38
CA GLU A 248 -2.63 18.51 -25.34
C GLU A 248 -2.78 17.94 -26.75
N HIS A 249 -3.31 18.76 -27.67
CA HIS A 249 -3.47 18.38 -29.08
C HIS A 249 -2.52 19.19 -30.00
N THR A 250 -1.72 20.10 -29.45
CA THR A 250 -0.81 20.98 -30.18
C THR A 250 0.52 21.12 -29.42
N PRO A 251 1.68 20.96 -30.08
CA PRO A 251 2.98 21.06 -29.41
C PRO A 251 3.17 22.42 -28.71
N SER A 252 3.53 22.41 -27.44
CA SER A 252 3.90 23.62 -26.69
C SER A 252 5.31 23.52 -26.12
N LYS A 253 5.83 24.65 -25.62
CA LYS A 253 7.08 24.63 -24.85
C LYS A 253 6.88 24.01 -23.46
N THR A 254 5.70 24.16 -22.87
CA THR A 254 5.38 23.79 -21.49
C THR A 254 3.89 23.42 -21.43
N HIS A 255 3.60 22.14 -21.14
CA HIS A 255 2.24 21.69 -20.88
C HIS A 255 2.00 21.71 -19.38
N GLU A 256 1.20 22.67 -18.92
CA GLU A 256 0.94 22.90 -17.50
C GLU A 256 -0.54 22.70 -17.19
N CYS A 257 -0.85 21.70 -16.38
CA CYS A 257 -2.21 21.40 -15.93
C CYS A 257 -2.32 21.71 -14.43
N ARG A 258 -3.11 22.73 -14.07
CA ARG A 258 -3.34 23.15 -12.68
C ARG A 258 -4.80 22.96 -12.26
N GLY A 259 -5.02 22.49 -11.03
CA GLY A 259 -6.34 22.51 -10.39
C GLY A 259 -6.97 21.13 -10.17
N LEU A 260 -8.29 21.04 -10.40
CA LEU A 260 -9.06 19.80 -10.26
C LEU A 260 -9.25 19.17 -11.64
N MET A 261 -8.77 17.95 -11.82
CA MET A 261 -8.80 17.25 -13.11
C MET A 261 -9.06 15.76 -12.92
N HIS A 262 -9.66 15.08 -13.89
CA HIS A 262 -9.77 13.62 -13.81
C HIS A 262 -8.46 12.98 -14.29
N ASP A 263 -8.16 13.06 -15.58
CA ASP A 263 -6.92 12.54 -16.15
C ASP A 263 -6.12 13.65 -16.83
N CYS A 264 -4.80 13.67 -16.65
CA CYS A 264 -3.90 14.37 -17.54
C CYS A 264 -3.23 13.37 -18.47
N THR A 265 -3.35 13.63 -19.77
CA THR A 265 -2.70 12.80 -20.78
C THR A 265 -1.98 13.68 -21.79
N GLU A 266 -0.65 13.74 -21.72
CA GLU A 266 0.15 14.41 -22.74
C GLU A 266 0.18 13.54 -24.00
N ARG A 267 -0.34 14.06 -25.12
CA ARG A 267 -0.36 13.38 -26.42
C ARG A 267 0.44 14.11 -27.50
N THR A 268 1.05 15.25 -27.17
CA THR A 268 1.94 16.01 -28.06
C THR A 268 3.22 16.37 -27.33
N PRO A 269 4.41 16.34 -27.97
CA PRO A 269 5.65 16.61 -27.28
C PRO A 269 5.73 18.04 -26.71
N SER A 270 6.01 18.16 -25.41
CA SER A 270 6.37 19.41 -24.75
C SER A 270 7.84 19.38 -24.28
N LYS A 271 8.42 20.52 -23.88
CA LYS A 271 9.71 20.45 -23.15
C LYS A 271 9.51 20.09 -21.69
N THR A 272 8.39 20.49 -21.09
CA THR A 272 8.09 20.25 -19.68
C THR A 272 6.60 19.93 -19.53
N HIS A 273 6.29 18.79 -18.91
CA HIS A 273 4.96 18.39 -18.51
C HIS A 273 4.80 18.59 -17.01
N GLU A 274 3.90 19.47 -16.59
CA GLU A 274 3.73 19.85 -15.20
C GLU A 274 2.26 19.71 -14.77
N CYS A 275 2.00 18.78 -13.86
CA CYS A 275 0.67 18.53 -13.30
C CYS A 275 0.65 18.94 -11.83
N ARG A 276 -0.14 19.95 -11.47
CA ARG A 276 -0.30 20.41 -10.08
C ARG A 276 -1.76 20.41 -9.64
N GLY A 277 -2.12 19.60 -8.65
CA GLY A 277 -3.45 19.68 -8.02
C GLY A 277 -4.05 18.35 -7.57
N LEU A 278 -5.37 18.21 -7.72
CA LEU A 278 -6.11 16.98 -7.43
C LEU A 278 -6.44 16.29 -8.76
N MET A 279 -5.90 15.08 -8.96
CA MET A 279 -6.05 14.31 -10.19
C MET A 279 -6.34 12.84 -9.89
N HIS A 280 -7.00 12.11 -10.80
CA HIS A 280 -7.05 10.65 -10.75
C HIS A 280 -5.74 10.11 -11.30
N ASP A 281 -5.52 10.18 -12.62
CA ASP A 281 -4.29 9.67 -13.24
C ASP A 281 -3.54 10.74 -14.04
N CYS A 282 -2.21 10.74 -13.92
CA CYS A 282 -1.35 11.43 -14.87
C CYS A 282 -0.60 10.40 -15.71
N THR A 283 -0.78 10.45 -17.03
CA THR A 283 -0.04 9.58 -17.95
C THR A 283 0.64 10.39 -19.04
N GLU A 284 1.96 10.26 -19.16
CA GLU A 284 2.73 10.85 -20.26
C GLU A 284 2.81 9.84 -21.42
N HIS A 285 2.26 10.17 -22.60
CA HIS A 285 2.34 9.34 -23.81
C HIS A 285 3.26 9.90 -24.89
N THR A 286 3.89 11.06 -24.67
CA THR A 286 4.86 11.67 -25.60
C THR A 286 6.09 12.22 -24.87
N PRO A 287 7.31 12.11 -25.42
CA PRO A 287 8.53 12.47 -24.69
C PRO A 287 8.58 13.94 -24.31
N SER A 288 8.74 14.23 -23.02
CA SER A 288 9.10 15.53 -22.47
C SER A 288 10.57 15.58 -22.04
N LYS A 289 11.13 16.75 -21.70
CA LYS A 289 12.41 16.77 -20.97
C LYS A 289 12.19 16.54 -19.48
N THR A 290 11.06 16.99 -18.93
CA THR A 290 10.77 16.93 -17.50
C THR A 290 9.28 16.62 -17.29
N HIS A 291 8.98 15.58 -16.54
CA HIS A 291 7.64 15.23 -16.09
C HIS A 291 7.54 15.49 -14.58
N GLU A 292 6.75 16.48 -14.18
CA GLU A 292 6.59 16.88 -12.79
C GLU A 292 5.12 16.73 -12.37
N CYS A 293 4.84 15.86 -11.41
CA CYS A 293 3.51 15.67 -10.82
C CYS A 293 3.53 16.08 -9.35
N ARG A 294 2.73 17.07 -8.97
CA ARG A 294 2.61 17.54 -7.59
C ARG A 294 1.16 17.60 -7.10
N GLY A 295 0.82 16.89 -6.02
CA GLY A 295 -0.49 17.01 -5.39
C GLY A 295 -1.09 15.71 -4.86
N LEU A 296 -2.41 15.56 -4.97
CA LEU A 296 -3.10 14.30 -4.63
C LEU A 296 -3.49 13.60 -5.93
N MET A 297 -2.99 12.39 -6.13
CA MET A 297 -3.20 11.60 -7.35
C MET A 297 -3.52 10.14 -7.00
N HIS A 298 -4.24 9.43 -7.87
CA HIS A 298 -4.30 7.97 -7.81
C HIS A 298 -2.99 7.43 -8.42
N ASP A 299 -2.82 7.44 -9.75
CA ASP A 299 -1.61 6.92 -10.39
C ASP A 299 -0.86 7.96 -11.22
N CYS A 300 0.47 7.94 -11.12
CA CYS A 300 1.35 8.61 -12.08
C CYS A 300 2.10 7.56 -12.90
N THR A 301 1.93 7.60 -14.22
CA THR A 301 2.60 6.66 -15.13
C THR A 301 3.33 7.39 -16.26
N GLU A 302 4.65 7.33 -16.27
CA GLU A 302 5.46 7.76 -17.42
C GLU A 302 5.52 6.62 -18.45
N ARG A 303 5.04 6.85 -19.69
CA ARG A 303 5.10 5.86 -20.78
C ARG A 303 6.01 6.28 -21.94
N THR A 304 6.67 7.42 -21.84
CA THR A 304 7.66 7.90 -22.83
C THR A 304 8.87 8.53 -22.16
N PRO A 305 10.09 8.43 -22.75
CA PRO A 305 11.32 8.84 -22.06
C PRO A 305 11.35 10.33 -21.73
N SER A 306 11.54 10.67 -20.46
CA SER A 306 11.89 12.00 -19.99
C SER A 306 13.37 12.11 -19.62
N LYS A 307 13.90 13.31 -19.34
CA LYS A 307 15.18 13.41 -18.61
C LYS A 307 14.95 13.28 -17.10
N THR A 308 13.83 13.78 -16.59
CA THR A 308 13.54 13.81 -15.16
C THR A 308 12.06 13.52 -14.92
N HIS A 309 11.77 12.52 -14.10
CA HIS A 309 10.43 12.22 -13.60
C HIS A 309 10.38 12.56 -12.10
N GLU A 310 9.59 13.56 -11.72
CA GLU A 310 9.45 14.00 -10.33
C GLU A 310 7.99 13.88 -9.89
N CYS A 311 7.72 13.04 -8.90
CA CYS A 311 6.40 12.89 -8.27
C CYS A 311 6.46 13.35 -6.82
N ARG A 312 5.65 14.34 -6.43
CA ARG A 312 5.56 14.82 -5.04
C ARG A 312 4.13 14.92 -4.52
N GLY A 313 3.82 14.26 -3.41
CA GLY A 313 2.51 14.44 -2.74
C GLY A 313 1.91 13.15 -2.17
N LEU A 314 0.59 13.01 -2.25
CA LEU A 314 -0.10 11.77 -1.86
C LEU A 314 -0.52 11.03 -3.14
N MET A 315 -0.03 9.81 -3.32
CA MET A 315 -0.28 9.01 -4.52
C MET A 315 -0.62 7.57 -4.14
N HIS A 316 -1.40 6.87 -4.96
CA HIS A 316 -1.48 5.41 -4.88
C HIS A 316 -0.20 4.84 -5.49
N ASP A 317 -0.06 4.82 -6.82
CA ASP A 317 1.14 4.26 -7.47
C ASP A 317 1.89 5.27 -8.34
N CYS A 318 3.22 5.22 -8.28
CA CYS A 318 4.09 5.84 -9.27
C CYS A 318 4.82 4.76 -10.08
N THR A 319 4.62 4.76 -11.39
CA THR A 319 5.25 3.78 -12.29
C THR A 319 5.98 4.46 -13.45
N GLU A 320 7.30 4.32 -13.48
CA GLU A 320 8.09 4.67 -14.67
C GLU A 320 8.15 3.46 -15.63
N ARG A 321 7.68 3.62 -16.87
CA ARG A 321 7.71 2.56 -17.90
C ARG A 321 8.66 2.85 -19.06
N THR A 322 9.37 3.99 -19.03
CA THR A 322 10.36 4.37 -20.05
C THR A 322 11.56 5.10 -19.45
N PRO A 323 12.79 4.97 -20.02
CA PRO A 323 14.01 5.43 -19.37
C PRO A 323 14.03 6.93 -19.09
N SER A 324 14.21 7.32 -17.84
CA SER A 324 14.55 8.67 -17.41
C SER A 324 16.06 8.82 -17.12
N LYS A 325 16.58 10.03 -16.90
CA LYS A 325 17.88 10.15 -16.21
C LYS A 325 17.70 10.11 -14.70
N THR A 326 16.60 10.64 -14.18
CA THR A 326 16.33 10.74 -12.75
C THR A 326 14.86 10.47 -12.48
N HIS A 327 14.55 9.52 -11.60
CA HIS A 327 13.23 9.24 -11.06
C HIS A 327 13.21 9.63 -9.58
N GLU A 328 12.46 10.67 -9.22
CA GLU A 328 12.35 11.17 -7.86
C GLU A 328 10.90 11.08 -7.38
N CYS A 329 10.63 10.29 -6.35
CA CYS A 329 9.33 10.19 -5.71
C CYS A 329 9.40 10.66 -4.27
N ARG A 330 8.63 11.69 -3.88
CA ARG A 330 8.59 12.21 -2.51
C ARG A 330 7.17 12.36 -1.96
N GLY A 331 6.86 11.70 -0.85
CA GLY A 331 5.57 11.90 -0.16
C GLY A 331 4.98 10.65 0.48
N LEU A 332 3.65 10.52 0.46
CA LEU A 332 2.97 9.30 0.90
C LEU A 332 2.50 8.54 -0.34
N MET A 333 2.96 7.30 -0.50
CA MET A 333 2.69 6.48 -1.68
C MET A 333 2.32 5.05 -1.26
N HIS A 334 1.51 4.35 -2.04
CA HIS A 334 1.40 2.89 -1.91
C HIS A 334 2.66 2.28 -2.53
N ASP A 335 2.77 2.23 -3.86
CA ASP A 335 3.94 1.64 -4.53
C ASP A 335 4.68 2.62 -5.45
N CYS A 336 6.01 2.54 -5.43
CA CYS A 336 6.87 3.13 -6.44
C CYS A 336 7.60 2.04 -7.22
N THR A 337 7.36 1.98 -8.53
CA THR A 337 7.97 0.96 -9.39
C THR A 337 8.68 1.59 -10.59
N GLU A 338 10.00 1.43 -10.66
CA GLU A 338 10.78 1.70 -11.86
C GLU A 338 10.83 0.45 -12.75
N ARG A 339 10.36 0.54 -14.00
CA ARG A 339 10.37 -0.57 -14.97
C ARG A 339 11.33 -0.36 -16.13
N THR A 340 12.07 0.75 -16.16
CA THR A 340 13.07 1.08 -17.20
C THR A 340 14.27 1.85 -16.67
N PRO A 341 15.48 1.68 -17.23
CA PRO A 341 16.72 2.17 -16.63
C PRO A 341 16.75 3.69 -16.41
N SER A 342 16.97 4.12 -15.17
CA SER A 342 17.32 5.49 -14.82
C SER A 342 18.83 5.65 -14.57
N LYS A 343 19.35 6.87 -14.40
CA LYS A 343 20.67 7.03 -13.75
C LYS A 343 20.50 7.04 -12.24
N THR A 344 19.41 7.60 -11.73
CA THR A 344 19.17 7.75 -10.28
C THR A 344 17.70 7.52 -9.99
N HIS A 345 17.41 6.60 -9.08
CA HIS A 345 16.08 6.37 -8.51
C HIS A 345 16.09 6.80 -7.04
N GLU A 346 15.35 7.85 -6.68
CA GLU A 346 15.27 8.39 -5.33
C GLU A 346 13.83 8.33 -4.83
N CYS A 347 13.57 7.55 -3.78
CA CYS A 347 12.28 7.48 -3.13
C CYS A 347 12.38 7.99 -1.68
N ARG A 348 11.58 8.99 -1.33
CA ARG A 348 11.59 9.59 0.02
C ARG A 348 10.20 9.78 0.61
N GLY A 349 9.91 9.20 1.77
CA GLY A 349 8.65 9.45 2.49
C GLY A 349 8.07 8.22 3.18
N LEU A 350 6.74 8.10 3.18
CA LEU A 350 6.06 6.90 3.67
C LEU A 350 5.56 6.09 2.46
N MET A 351 6.01 4.85 2.32
CA MET A 351 5.68 4.01 1.17
C MET A 351 5.32 2.60 1.64
N HIS A 352 4.46 1.89 0.91
CA HIS A 352 4.34 0.44 1.07
C HIS A 352 5.58 -0.21 0.44
N ASP A 353 5.65 -0.30 -0.89
CA ASP A 353 6.79 -0.92 -1.58
C ASP A 353 7.53 0.01 -2.53
N CYS A 354 8.87 -0.09 -2.53
CA CYS A 354 9.72 0.47 -3.57
C CYS A 354 10.40 -0.66 -4.33
N THR A 355 10.16 -0.74 -5.64
CA THR A 355 10.73 -1.79 -6.49
C THR A 355 11.43 -1.21 -7.72
N GLU A 356 12.75 -1.41 -7.80
CA GLU A 356 13.52 -1.19 -9.03
C GLU A 356 13.54 -2.48 -9.85
N ARG A 357 13.05 -2.43 -11.10
CA ARG A 357 13.03 -3.59 -12.01
C ARG A 357 14.00 -3.45 -13.19
N THR A 358 14.77 -2.36 -13.26
CA THR A 358 15.74 -2.09 -14.33
C THR A 358 16.95 -1.28 -13.86
N PRO A 359 18.16 -1.48 -14.43
CA PRO A 359 19.41 -0.97 -13.86
C PRO A 359 19.45 0.56 -13.70
N SER A 360 19.70 1.04 -12.49
CA SER A 360 20.06 2.42 -12.19
C SER A 360 21.58 2.57 -11.99
N LYS A 361 22.12 3.80 -11.89
CA LYS A 361 23.45 3.96 -11.26
C LYS A 361 23.32 4.02 -9.74
N THR A 362 22.24 4.61 -9.24
CA THR A 362 22.02 4.80 -7.80
C THR A 362 20.55 4.58 -7.46
N HIS A 363 20.27 3.67 -6.54
CA HIS A 363 18.95 3.45 -5.93
C HIS A 363 19.00 3.96 -4.49
N GLU A 364 18.28 5.03 -4.18
CA GLU A 364 18.25 5.64 -2.84
C GLU A 364 16.82 5.63 -2.30
N CYS A 365 16.59 4.94 -1.18
CA CYS A 365 15.30 4.88 -0.50
C CYS A 365 15.42 5.43 0.92
N ARG A 366 14.66 6.48 1.24
CA ARG A 366 14.71 7.15 2.56
C ARG A 366 13.33 7.35 3.20
N GLY A 367 13.04 6.75 4.35
CA GLY A 367 11.80 7.02 5.09
C GLY A 367 11.22 5.84 5.85
N LEU A 368 9.89 5.73 5.89
CA LEU A 368 9.21 4.55 6.42
C LEU A 368 8.67 3.72 5.26
N MET A 369 9.09 2.46 5.14
CA MET A 369 8.72 1.59 4.04
C MET A 369 8.35 0.20 4.55
N HIS A 370 7.46 -0.51 3.86
CA HIS A 370 7.33 -1.95 4.07
C HIS A 370 8.54 -2.64 3.43
N ASP A 371 8.58 -2.76 2.09
CA ASP A 371 9.68 -3.42 1.40
C ASP A 371 10.41 -2.52 0.41
N CYS A 372 11.75 -2.64 0.38
CA CYS A 372 12.59 -2.12 -0.69
C CYS A 372 13.25 -3.27 -1.43
N THR A 373 12.96 -3.42 -2.73
CA THR A 373 13.51 -4.49 -3.56
C THR A 373 14.20 -3.95 -4.80
N GLU A 374 15.51 -4.17 -4.90
CA GLU A 374 16.27 -4.00 -6.14
C GLU A 374 16.28 -5.32 -6.93
N ARG A 375 15.76 -5.32 -8.16
CA ARG A 375 15.73 -6.51 -9.04
C ARG A 375 16.69 -6.42 -10.22
N THR A 376 17.47 -5.35 -10.33
CA THR A 376 18.44 -5.13 -11.42
C THR A 376 19.67 -4.32 -11.00
N PRO A 377 20.86 -4.56 -11.60
CA PRO A 377 22.13 -4.03 -11.08
C PRO A 377 22.18 -2.51 -10.96
N SER A 378 22.44 -1.98 -9.78
CA SER A 378 22.84 -0.59 -9.56
C SER A 378 24.36 -0.45 -9.39
N LYS A 379 24.92 0.78 -9.34
CA LYS A 379 26.26 0.94 -8.75
C LYS A 379 26.16 1.05 -7.24
N THR A 380 25.12 1.69 -6.73
CA THR A 380 24.93 1.93 -5.30
C THR A 380 23.46 1.74 -4.94
N HIS A 381 23.18 0.89 -3.96
CA HIS A 381 21.86 0.74 -3.35
C HIS A 381 21.93 1.23 -1.90
N GLU A 382 21.25 2.33 -1.59
CA GLU A 382 21.24 2.96 -0.27
C GLU A 382 19.81 2.98 0.29
N CYS A 383 19.57 2.27 1.40
CA CYS A 383 18.30 2.30 2.12
C CYS A 383 18.50 2.91 3.50
N ARG A 384 17.79 3.99 3.83
CA ARG A 384 17.84 4.63 5.16
C ARG A 384 16.47 4.88 5.77
N GLY A 385 16.21 4.35 6.97
CA GLY A 385 14.96 4.66 7.70
C GLY A 385 14.40 3.50 8.51
N LEU A 386 13.07 3.39 8.58
CA LEU A 386 12.39 2.24 9.18
C LEU A 386 11.81 1.38 8.06
N MET A 387 12.22 0.13 7.98
CA MET A 387 11.81 -0.78 6.89
C MET A 387 11.43 -2.15 7.45
N HIS A 388 10.52 -2.88 6.81
CA HIS A 388 10.37 -4.30 7.08
C HIS A 388 11.54 -5.03 6.43
N ASP A 389 11.55 -5.16 5.09
CA ASP A 389 12.62 -5.87 4.37
C ASP A 389 13.35 -4.99 3.35
N CYS A 390 14.67 -5.11 3.31
CA CYS A 390 15.50 -4.66 2.19
C CYS A 390 16.12 -5.86 1.48
N THR A 391 15.83 -6.02 0.19
CA THR A 391 16.36 -7.13 -0.61
C THR A 391 17.03 -6.62 -1.89
N GLU A 392 18.33 -6.88 -2.00
CA GLU A 392 19.08 -6.76 -3.26
C GLU A 392 19.06 -8.10 -4.00
N ARG A 393 18.51 -8.15 -5.20
CA ARG A 393 18.45 -9.37 -6.04
C ARG A 393 19.40 -9.35 -7.23
N THR A 394 20.19 -8.28 -7.39
CA THR A 394 21.14 -8.10 -8.50
C THR A 394 22.38 -7.29 -8.13
N PRO A 395 23.56 -7.57 -8.73
CA PRO A 395 24.84 -7.02 -8.28
C PRO A 395 24.90 -5.49 -8.21
N SER A 396 25.22 -4.93 -7.04
CA SER A 396 25.64 -3.55 -6.88
C SER A 396 27.17 -3.41 -6.74
N LYS A 397 27.73 -2.20 -6.74
CA LYS A 397 29.09 -2.02 -6.18
C LYS A 397 29.02 -1.87 -4.67
N THR A 398 27.99 -1.20 -4.16
CA THR A 398 27.82 -0.91 -2.75
C THR A 398 26.36 -1.06 -2.36
N HIS A 399 26.08 -1.87 -1.34
CA HIS A 399 24.76 -1.97 -0.72
C HIS A 399 24.85 -1.47 0.72
N GLU A 400 24.22 -0.33 1.01
CA GLU A 400 24.24 0.33 2.32
C GLU A 400 22.82 0.37 2.89
N CYS A 401 22.59 -0.32 4.00
CA CYS A 401 21.33 -0.28 4.75
C CYS A 401 21.54 0.36 6.12
N ARG A 402 20.79 1.42 6.45
CA ARG A 402 20.92 2.14 7.72
C ARG A 402 19.59 2.47 8.38
N GLY A 403 19.34 1.95 9.58
CA GLY A 403 18.16 2.32 10.36
C GLY A 403 17.58 1.19 11.21
N LEU A 404 16.25 1.11 11.32
CA LEU A 404 15.57 -0.02 11.96
C LEU A 404 14.98 -0.91 10.86
N MET A 405 15.36 -2.17 10.82
CA MET A 405 14.94 -3.10 9.77
C MET A 405 14.58 -4.46 10.37
N HIS A 406 13.62 -5.18 9.78
CA HIS A 406 13.45 -6.60 10.10
C HIS A 406 14.60 -7.37 9.42
N ASP A 407 14.56 -7.51 8.09
CA ASP A 407 15.57 -8.25 7.34
C ASP A 407 16.31 -7.40 6.30
N CYS A 408 17.65 -7.54 6.24
CA CYS A 408 18.45 -7.13 5.10
C CYS A 408 19.05 -8.36 4.42
N THR A 409 18.71 -8.57 3.14
CA THR A 409 19.22 -9.71 2.36
C THR A 409 19.88 -9.27 1.07
N GLU A 410 21.17 -9.55 0.92
CA GLU A 410 21.89 -9.48 -0.35
C GLU A 410 21.84 -10.85 -1.04
N ARG A 411 21.26 -10.94 -2.24
CA ARG A 411 21.18 -12.18 -3.03
C ARG A 411 22.11 -12.21 -4.23
N THR A 412 22.93 -11.18 -4.44
CA THR A 412 23.85 -11.05 -5.58
C THR A 412 25.11 -10.24 -5.25
N PRO A 413 26.27 -10.54 -5.88
CA PRO A 413 27.56 -9.99 -5.47
C PRO A 413 27.65 -8.46 -5.44
N SER A 414 27.97 -7.87 -4.30
CA SER A 414 28.41 -6.48 -4.18
C SER A 414 29.94 -6.37 -4.07
N LYS A 415 30.53 -5.17 -4.13
CA LYS A 415 31.90 -5.00 -3.60
C LYS A 415 31.86 -4.80 -2.10
N THR A 416 30.86 -4.09 -1.60
CA THR A 416 30.72 -3.75 -0.19
C THR A 416 29.26 -3.86 0.24
N HIS A 417 28.98 -4.65 1.27
CA HIS A 417 27.70 -4.69 1.95
C HIS A 417 27.86 -4.10 3.35
N GLU A 418 27.21 -2.97 3.62
CA GLU A 418 27.26 -2.27 4.90
C GLU A 418 25.86 -2.20 5.50
N CYS A 419 25.66 -2.80 6.66
CA CYS A 419 24.41 -2.75 7.41
C CYS A 419 24.63 -2.08 8.76
N ARG A 420 23.93 -0.96 9.03
CA ARG A 420 24.10 -0.20 10.27
C ARG A 420 22.78 0.15 10.96
N GLY A 421 22.56 -0.34 12.17
CA GLY A 421 21.38 0.05 12.96
C GLY A 421 20.84 -1.04 13.89
N LEU A 422 19.51 -1.11 14.04
CA LEU A 422 18.85 -2.21 14.74
C LEU A 422 18.20 -3.12 13.69
N MET A 423 18.60 -4.38 13.64
CA MET A 423 18.14 -5.33 12.63
C MET A 423 17.77 -6.66 13.27
N HIS A 424 16.78 -7.38 12.76
CA HIS A 424 16.59 -8.78 13.13
C HIS A 424 17.67 -9.61 12.44
N ASP A 425 17.59 -9.74 11.11
CA ASP A 425 18.54 -10.56 10.33
C ASP A 425 19.28 -9.76 9.27
N CYS A 426 20.60 -9.96 9.18
CA CYS A 426 21.42 -9.57 8.03
C CYS A 426 21.99 -10.83 7.37
N THR A 427 21.66 -11.06 6.11
CA THR A 427 22.13 -12.23 5.36
C THR A 427 22.76 -11.84 4.03
N GLU A 428 24.06 -12.14 3.88
CA GLU A 428 24.75 -12.14 2.59
C GLU A 428 24.66 -13.53 1.97
N ARG A 429 24.06 -13.65 0.78
CA ARG A 429 23.94 -14.92 0.05
C ARG A 429 24.85 -15.00 -1.18
N THR A 430 25.67 -13.99 -1.43
CA THR A 430 26.59 -13.91 -2.59
C THR A 430 27.86 -13.12 -2.32
N PRO A 431 29.00 -13.46 -2.94
CA PRO A 431 30.31 -12.92 -2.57
C PRO A 431 30.42 -11.39 -2.63
N SER A 432 30.80 -10.77 -1.51
CA SER A 432 31.26 -9.38 -1.44
C SER A 432 32.79 -9.28 -1.36
N LYS A 433 33.39 -8.08 -1.47
CA LYS A 433 34.76 -7.90 -0.96
C LYS A 433 34.73 -7.66 0.54
N THR A 434 33.75 -6.92 1.02
CA THR A 434 33.65 -6.52 2.42
C THR A 434 32.18 -6.62 2.87
N HIS A 435 31.94 -7.35 3.95
CA HIS A 435 30.67 -7.41 4.66
C HIS A 435 30.86 -6.72 6.01
N GLU A 436 30.22 -5.58 6.24
CA GLU A 436 30.32 -4.81 7.50
C GLU A 436 28.93 -4.69 8.13
N CYS A 437 28.75 -5.25 9.32
CA CYS A 437 27.51 -5.13 10.10
C CYS A 437 27.79 -4.42 11.42
N ARG A 438 27.10 -3.30 11.67
CA ARG A 438 27.31 -2.48 12.86
C ARG A 438 26.01 -2.10 13.57
N GLY A 439 25.82 -2.55 14.80
CA GLY A 439 24.68 -2.12 15.63
C GLY A 439 24.14 -3.19 16.58
N LEU A 440 22.81 -3.26 16.73
CA LEU A 440 22.15 -4.33 17.48
C LEU A 440 21.50 -5.27 16.48
N MET A 441 21.87 -6.54 16.47
CA MET A 441 21.40 -7.52 15.50
C MET A 441 21.03 -8.83 16.19
N HIS A 442 19.97 -9.51 15.73
CA HIS A 442 19.75 -10.90 16.17
C HIS A 442 20.77 -11.78 15.45
N ASP A 443 20.64 -11.96 14.13
CA ASP A 443 21.52 -12.81 13.34
C ASP A 443 22.28 -12.05 12.24
N CYS A 444 23.59 -12.28 12.15
CA CYS A 444 24.40 -11.94 10.99
C CYS A 444 24.94 -13.22 10.36
N THR A 445 24.57 -13.51 9.11
CA THR A 445 25.00 -14.71 8.40
C THR A 445 25.62 -14.39 7.05
N GLU A 446 26.91 -14.71 6.89
CA GLU A 446 27.59 -14.76 5.59
C GLU A 446 27.47 -16.18 5.02
N ARG A 447 26.83 -16.33 3.85
CA ARG A 447 26.67 -17.63 3.17
C ARG A 447 27.58 -17.79 1.95
N THR A 448 28.40 -16.81 1.63
CA THR A 448 29.30 -16.80 0.46
C THR A 448 30.59 -16.01 0.69
N PRO A 449 31.72 -16.37 0.05
CA PRO A 449 33.04 -15.83 0.38
C PRO A 449 33.16 -14.30 0.27
N SER A 450 33.54 -13.63 1.35
CA SER A 450 34.02 -12.25 1.33
C SER A 450 35.56 -12.18 1.41
N LYS A 451 36.18 -11.00 1.21
CA LYS A 451 37.58 -10.85 1.67
C LYS A 451 37.61 -10.53 3.16
N THR A 452 36.65 -9.74 3.64
CA THR A 452 36.59 -9.29 5.02
C THR A 452 35.15 -9.33 5.51
N HIS A 453 34.90 -10.02 6.62
CA HIS A 453 33.65 -10.01 7.36
C HIS A 453 33.87 -9.31 8.70
N GLU A 454 33.30 -8.12 8.89
CA GLU A 454 33.42 -7.32 10.11
C GLU A 454 32.05 -7.16 10.76
N CYS A 455 31.90 -7.65 11.99
CA CYS A 455 30.68 -7.48 12.78
C CYS A 455 30.99 -6.70 14.06
N ARG A 456 30.31 -5.57 14.30
CA ARG A 456 30.56 -4.72 15.45
C ARG A 456 29.29 -4.29 16.19
N GLY A 457 29.13 -4.68 17.45
CA GLY A 457 28.02 -4.22 18.29
C GLY A 457 27.49 -5.28 19.26
N LEU A 458 26.17 -5.34 19.44
CA LEU A 458 25.52 -6.40 20.22
C LEU A 458 24.84 -7.36 19.25
N MET A 459 25.23 -8.63 19.27
CA MET A 459 24.72 -9.62 18.34
C MET A 459 24.33 -10.90 19.07
N HIS A 460 23.23 -11.54 18.70
CA HIS A 460 22.94 -12.88 19.20
C HIS A 460 23.88 -13.86 18.48
N ASP A 461 23.71 -14.05 17.17
CA ASP A 461 24.52 -14.98 16.37
C ASP A 461 25.29 -14.27 15.25
N CYS A 462 26.58 -14.55 15.16
CA CYS A 462 27.44 -14.23 14.02
C CYS A 462 27.95 -15.52 13.39
N THR A 463 27.54 -15.83 12.16
CA THR A 463 27.93 -17.08 11.49
C THR A 463 28.53 -16.83 10.10
N GLU A 464 29.81 -17.19 9.94
CA GLU A 464 30.46 -17.32 8.64
C GLU A 464 30.31 -18.76 8.12
N ARG A 465 29.65 -18.95 6.97
CA ARG A 465 29.46 -20.27 6.35
C ARG A 465 30.37 -20.52 5.14
N THR A 466 31.20 -19.56 4.77
CA THR A 466 32.07 -19.62 3.58
C THR A 466 33.38 -18.84 3.75
N PRO A 467 34.49 -19.25 3.12
CA PRO A 467 35.82 -18.70 3.40
C PRO A 467 35.96 -17.18 3.20
N SER A 468 36.36 -16.47 4.25
CA SER A 468 36.86 -15.09 4.18
C SER A 468 38.40 -15.03 4.23
N LYS A 469 39.03 -13.89 3.96
CA LYS A 469 40.44 -13.71 4.39
C LYS A 469 40.49 -13.34 5.86
N THR A 470 39.57 -12.51 6.32
CA THR A 470 39.54 -12.00 7.68
C THR A 470 38.10 -12.00 8.20
N HIS A 471 37.87 -12.64 9.33
CA HIS A 471 36.62 -12.59 10.09
C HIS A 471 36.89 -11.85 11.40
N GLU A 472 36.41 -10.61 11.54
CA GLU A 472 36.56 -9.81 12.76
C GLU A 472 35.19 -9.57 13.40
N CYS A 473 35.03 -9.99 14.65
CA CYS A 473 33.83 -9.71 15.42
C CYS A 473 34.18 -8.95 16.69
N ARG A 474 33.53 -7.81 16.94
CA ARG A 474 33.83 -6.93 18.06
C ARG A 474 32.58 -6.46 18.81
N GLY A 475 32.46 -6.82 20.09
CA GLY A 475 31.39 -6.30 20.96
C GLY A 475 30.86 -7.32 21.95
N LEU A 476 29.54 -7.39 22.12
CA LEU A 476 28.88 -8.41 22.95
C LEU A 476 28.20 -9.42 22.02
N MET A 477 28.56 -10.69 22.14
CA MET A 477 28.05 -11.76 21.29
C MET A 477 27.59 -12.95 22.12
N HIS A 478 26.46 -13.54 21.76
CA HIS A 478 26.11 -14.86 22.29
C HIS A 478 26.94 -15.93 21.57
N ASP A 479 26.77 -16.10 20.26
CA ASP A 479 27.52 -17.09 19.47
C ASP A 479 28.26 -16.45 18.30
N CYS A 480 29.55 -16.77 18.17
CA CYS A 480 30.39 -16.46 17.02
C CYS A 480 30.92 -17.76 16.44
N THR A 481 30.50 -18.13 15.23
CA THR A 481 30.83 -19.42 14.60
C THR A 481 31.42 -19.24 13.21
N GLU A 482 32.66 -19.68 13.03
CA GLU A 482 33.30 -19.85 11.73
C GLU A 482 33.13 -21.31 11.28
N ARG A 483 32.47 -21.53 10.13
CA ARG A 483 32.26 -22.88 9.58
C ARG A 483 33.17 -23.23 8.40
N THR A 484 34.01 -22.30 7.96
CA THR A 484 34.88 -22.44 6.77
C THR A 484 36.19 -21.66 6.90
N PRO A 485 37.30 -22.10 6.25
CA PRO A 485 38.63 -21.54 6.50
C PRO A 485 38.76 -20.04 6.24
N SER A 486 39.12 -19.25 7.25
CA SER A 486 39.64 -17.90 7.10
C SER A 486 41.18 -17.85 7.13
N LYS A 487 41.82 -16.74 6.73
CA LYS A 487 43.26 -16.59 7.09
C LYS A 487 43.38 -16.15 8.55
N THR A 488 42.50 -15.27 8.98
CA THR A 488 42.52 -14.70 10.33
C THR A 488 41.11 -14.64 10.88
N HIS A 489 40.87 -15.29 12.01
CA HIS A 489 39.65 -15.17 12.80
C HIS A 489 39.97 -14.37 14.07
N GLU A 490 39.30 -13.26 14.28
CA GLU A 490 39.49 -12.41 15.45
C GLU A 490 38.15 -12.08 16.12
N CYS A 491 38.01 -12.49 17.39
CA CYS A 491 36.84 -12.23 18.20
C CYS A 491 37.23 -11.39 19.43
N ARG A 492 36.68 -10.18 19.57
CA ARG A 492 37.03 -9.21 20.62
C ARG A 492 35.81 -8.76 21.42
N GLY A 493 35.85 -8.87 22.74
CA GLY A 493 34.83 -8.29 23.63
C GLY A 493 34.28 -9.28 24.65
N LEU A 494 32.95 -9.31 24.85
CA LEU A 494 32.29 -10.33 25.68
C LEU A 494 31.61 -11.33 24.76
N THR A 495 31.98 -12.61 24.85
CA THR A 495 31.46 -13.64 23.96
C THR A 495 31.06 -14.88 24.76
N HIS A 496 29.84 -15.38 24.60
CA HIS A 496 29.43 -16.60 25.29
C HIS A 496 30.07 -17.84 24.63
N ASN A 497 29.89 -18.05 23.32
CA ASN A 497 30.61 -19.09 22.59
C ASN A 497 31.32 -18.54 21.36
N CYS A 498 32.59 -18.90 21.20
CA CYS A 498 33.37 -18.69 19.99
C CYS A 498 33.83 -20.05 19.48
N THR A 499 33.41 -20.44 18.27
CA THR A 499 33.71 -21.76 17.71
C THR A 499 34.28 -21.64 16.30
N GLU A 500 35.51 -22.10 16.13
CA GLU A 500 36.14 -22.33 14.83
C GLU A 500 35.97 -23.80 14.44
N ARG A 501 35.32 -24.08 13.31
CA ARG A 501 35.08 -25.45 12.83
C ARG A 501 36.03 -25.90 11.73
N THR A 502 36.89 -25.01 11.22
CA THR A 502 37.76 -25.24 10.05
C THR A 502 39.07 -24.45 10.14
N PRO A 503 40.18 -24.91 9.52
CA PRO A 503 41.50 -24.35 9.76
C PRO A 503 41.65 -22.88 9.37
N SER A 504 42.03 -22.01 10.30
CA SER A 504 42.54 -20.67 10.03
C SER A 504 44.08 -20.61 10.08
N LYS A 505 44.72 -19.55 9.58
CA LYS A 505 46.16 -19.37 9.89
C LYS A 505 46.32 -18.84 11.31
N THR A 506 45.45 -17.94 11.73
CA THR A 506 45.49 -17.32 13.04
C THR A 506 44.08 -17.25 13.62
N HIS A 507 43.86 -17.84 14.78
CA HIS A 507 42.65 -17.69 15.57
C HIS A 507 42.97 -16.87 16.82
N GLU A 508 42.28 -15.77 17.02
CA GLU A 508 42.50 -14.86 18.14
C GLU A 508 41.18 -14.51 18.84
N CYS A 509 41.08 -14.87 20.12
CA CYS A 509 39.97 -14.48 20.99
C CYS A 509 40.49 -13.56 22.11
N ARG A 510 39.95 -12.33 22.22
CA ARG A 510 40.35 -11.36 23.24
C ARG A 510 39.17 -10.84 24.04
N GLY A 511 39.24 -10.87 25.37
CA GLY A 511 38.27 -10.23 26.26
C GLY A 511 37.72 -11.18 27.33
N LEU A 512 36.40 -11.20 27.52
CA LEU A 512 35.74 -12.17 28.40
C LEU A 512 35.01 -13.21 27.55
N THR A 513 35.43 -14.46 27.61
CA THR A 513 34.87 -15.53 26.78
C THR A 513 34.42 -16.70 27.66
N HIS A 514 33.17 -17.15 27.54
CA HIS A 514 32.74 -18.31 28.31
C HIS A 514 33.30 -19.61 27.68
N ASN A 515 33.05 -19.87 26.40
CA ASN A 515 33.65 -21.00 25.69
C ASN A 515 34.36 -20.55 24.41
N CYS A 516 35.61 -20.96 24.25
CA CYS A 516 36.37 -20.85 23.02
C CYS A 516 36.73 -22.27 22.55
N THR A 517 36.33 -22.66 21.34
CA THR A 517 36.56 -24.01 20.82
C THR A 517 37.13 -23.97 19.41
N GLU A 518 38.34 -24.47 19.26
CA GLU A 518 38.98 -24.74 17.97
C GLU A 518 38.82 -26.23 17.63
N ARG A 519 38.12 -26.56 16.55
CA ARG A 519 37.88 -27.96 16.16
C ARG A 519 38.90 -28.52 15.17
N THR A 520 39.76 -27.68 14.59
CA THR A 520 40.69 -28.02 13.51
C THR A 520 41.95 -27.16 13.59
N PRO A 521 43.12 -27.64 13.16
CA PRO A 521 44.39 -27.01 13.51
C PRO A 521 44.66 -25.69 12.76
N SER A 522 44.92 -24.63 13.52
CA SER A 522 45.44 -23.34 13.04
C SER A 522 46.97 -23.29 13.08
N LYS A 523 47.62 -22.29 12.47
CA LYS A 523 49.07 -22.09 12.71
C LYS A 523 49.29 -21.44 14.07
N THR A 524 48.43 -20.51 14.45
CA THR A 524 48.52 -19.80 15.73
C THR A 524 47.14 -19.70 16.36
N HIS A 525 46.97 -20.25 17.56
CA HIS A 525 45.78 -20.06 18.38
C HIS A 525 46.13 -19.19 19.58
N GLU A 526 45.44 -18.07 19.74
CA GLU A 526 45.67 -17.12 20.81
C GLU A 526 44.37 -16.76 21.56
N CYS A 527 44.33 -17.05 22.86
CA CYS A 527 43.23 -16.64 23.74
C CYS A 527 43.76 -15.69 24.82
N ARG A 528 43.27 -14.43 24.85
CA ARG A 528 43.70 -13.42 25.82
C ARG A 528 42.54 -12.88 26.65
N GLY A 529 42.68 -12.83 27.98
CA GLY A 529 41.72 -12.19 28.90
C GLY A 529 41.19 -13.11 29.98
N LEU A 530 39.88 -13.07 30.26
CA LEU A 530 39.22 -14.01 31.17
C LEU A 530 38.43 -15.03 30.36
N THR A 531 38.84 -16.29 30.38
CA THR A 531 38.19 -17.35 29.60
C THR A 531 37.76 -18.49 30.50
N HIS A 532 36.48 -18.90 30.49
CA HIS A 532 36.07 -20.04 31.32
C HIS A 532 36.62 -21.35 30.73
N ASN A 533 36.24 -21.69 29.51
CA ASN A 533 36.74 -22.89 28.81
C ASN A 533 37.43 -22.52 27.50
N CYS A 534 38.65 -23.01 27.32
CA CYS A 534 39.37 -22.98 26.06
C CYS A 534 39.68 -24.43 25.64
N THR A 535 39.18 -24.85 24.49
CA THR A 535 39.35 -26.23 24.00
C THR A 535 39.92 -26.24 22.59
N GLU A 536 41.13 -26.78 22.46
CA GLU A 536 41.76 -27.08 21.17
C GLU A 536 41.60 -28.58 20.90
N ARG A 537 40.90 -28.95 19.83
CA ARG A 537 40.69 -30.37 19.48
C ARG A 537 41.76 -30.97 18.57
N THR A 538 42.59 -30.14 17.95
CA THR A 538 43.70 -30.54 17.08
C THR A 538 44.87 -29.58 17.25
N PRO A 539 46.13 -30.03 17.40
CA PRO A 539 47.25 -29.15 17.72
C PRO A 539 47.59 -28.11 16.63
N SER A 540 47.71 -26.85 17.04
CA SER A 540 48.25 -25.74 16.28
C SER A 540 49.78 -25.67 16.41
N LYS A 541 50.46 -24.89 15.55
CA LYS A 541 51.94 -24.75 15.66
C LYS A 541 52.35 -23.91 16.86
N THR A 542 51.51 -22.98 17.27
CA THR A 542 51.69 -22.15 18.47
C THR A 542 50.33 -21.95 19.13
N HIS A 543 50.15 -22.54 20.31
CA HIS A 543 48.98 -22.34 21.15
C HIS A 543 49.38 -21.44 22.34
N GLU A 544 48.72 -20.31 22.50
CA GLU A 544 49.05 -19.32 23.53
C GLU A 544 47.78 -18.79 24.21
N CYS A 545 47.62 -19.11 25.50
CA CYS A 545 46.53 -18.60 26.30
C CYS A 545 47.08 -17.70 27.42
N ARG A 546 46.70 -16.42 27.44
CA ARG A 546 47.20 -15.41 28.41
C ARG A 546 46.05 -14.77 29.19
N GLY A 547 46.09 -14.85 30.51
CA GLY A 547 45.10 -14.25 31.41
C GLY A 547 44.59 -15.25 32.44
N LEU A 548 43.39 -15.02 33.01
CA LEU A 548 42.80 -15.98 33.97
C LEU A 548 41.90 -16.96 33.21
N MET A 549 42.15 -18.25 33.40
CA MET A 549 41.35 -19.33 32.83
C MET A 549 40.87 -20.30 33.90
N HIS A 550 39.66 -20.84 33.72
CA HIS A 550 39.19 -21.97 34.53
C HIS A 550 39.73 -23.29 33.96
N ASP A 551 39.42 -23.59 32.69
CA ASP A 551 39.86 -24.81 32.00
C ASP A 551 40.49 -24.51 30.63
N CYS A 552 41.67 -25.06 30.38
CA CYS A 552 42.35 -25.05 29.09
C CYS A 552 42.72 -26.49 28.72
N THR A 553 42.09 -27.04 27.68
CA THR A 553 42.24 -28.45 27.29
C THR A 553 42.73 -28.56 25.84
N GLU A 554 43.89 -29.19 25.66
CA GLU A 554 44.44 -29.58 24.35
C GLU A 554 44.19 -31.08 24.14
N HIS A 555 43.29 -31.46 23.22
CA HIS A 555 43.11 -32.86 22.84
C HIS A 555 44.17 -33.24 21.79
N ILE A 556 45.19 -33.97 22.24
CA ILE A 556 46.13 -34.68 21.35
C ILE A 556 45.36 -35.84 20.71
N GLN A 557 44.92 -35.71 19.45
CA GLN A 557 44.45 -36.87 18.69
C GLN A 557 45.67 -37.76 18.34
N TRP A 558 45.92 -38.77 19.16
CA TRP A 558 46.72 -39.93 18.77
C TRP A 558 45.95 -40.72 17.71
N HIS A 559 46.20 -40.45 16.43
CA HIS A 559 45.94 -41.45 15.39
C HIS A 559 47.02 -42.54 15.51
N ALA A 560 46.73 -43.58 16.27
CA ALA A 560 47.50 -44.81 16.25
C ALA A 560 47.48 -45.39 14.83
N PHE A 561 48.58 -45.24 14.09
CA PHE A 561 48.86 -46.07 12.92
C PHE A 561 49.11 -47.49 13.43
N LEU A 562 48.09 -48.34 13.40
CA LEU A 562 48.32 -49.78 13.35
C LEU A 562 48.87 -50.09 11.94
N PRO A 563 50.10 -50.64 11.82
CA PRO A 563 50.63 -51.00 10.51
C PRO A 563 49.81 -52.15 9.90
N PRO A 564 49.57 -52.16 8.58
CA PRO A 564 48.90 -53.26 7.91
C PRO A 564 49.81 -54.50 7.94
N THR A 565 49.21 -55.62 8.30
CA THR A 565 49.78 -56.96 8.17
C THR A 565 50.31 -57.21 6.76
N HIS A 566 51.60 -57.54 6.66
CA HIS A 566 52.19 -58.19 5.50
C HIS A 566 52.86 -59.49 5.94
N SER A 567 52.11 -60.60 5.81
CA SER A 567 52.51 -61.90 5.24
C SER A 567 51.47 -62.96 5.62
#